data_AF-A0A8B3LQT3-F1
#
_entry.id   AF-A0A8B3LQT3-F1
#
_cell.length_a   1.000
_cell.length_b   1.000
_cell.length_c   1.000
_cell.angle_alpha   90.00
_cell.angle_beta   90.00
_cell.angle_gamma   90.00
#
_symmetry.space_group_name_H-M   'P 1'
#
loop_
_entity.id
_entity.type
_entity.pdbx_description
1 polymer ?
#
loop_
_entity_poly.entity_id
_entity_poly.type
_entity_poly.pdbx_seq_one_letter_code
_entity_poly.pdbx_strand_id
1 'polypeptide(L)'
;IVGGLVLTLMTLPTIIIATRAALAAVPPSIRSAALGLGASKMQMVFQHILPLAAPGILTGTIIGLARALGETAPLLLIGMVAFVADPPTTPFDPATALPVQIYMWANEAERAFVERMSGAIIILLVFLMAMNITAIVLRRRFERRW
;
A
#
# COMPACT_ATOMS: atom_id res chain seq x y z
N ILE A 1 -13.18 10.34 2.40
CA ILE A 1 -13.84 9.12 1.85
C ILE A 1 -13.63 8.98 0.35
N VAL A 2 -14.03 9.96 -0.48
CA VAL A 2 -13.91 9.88 -1.96
C VAL A 2 -12.47 9.60 -2.43
N GLY A 3 -11.47 10.31 -1.90
CA GLY A 3 -10.06 10.04 -2.21
C GLY A 3 -9.63 8.61 -1.87
N GLY A 4 -10.14 8.04 -0.77
CA GLY A 4 -9.86 6.64 -0.40
C GLY A 4 -10.47 5.63 -1.38
N LEU A 5 -11.67 5.89 -1.90
CA LEU A 5 -12.30 5.04 -2.92
C LEU A 5 -11.52 5.09 -4.24
N VAL A 6 -11.06 6.27 -4.65
CA VAL A 6 -10.25 6.44 -5.88
C VAL A 6 -8.92 5.72 -5.75
N LEU A 7 -8.20 5.92 -4.64
CA LEU A 7 -6.95 5.21 -4.37
C LEU A 7 -7.15 3.70 -4.31
N THR A 8 -8.26 3.24 -3.73
CA THR A 8 -8.61 1.81 -3.70
C THR A 8 -8.81 1.26 -5.11
N LEU A 9 -9.62 1.93 -5.93
CA LEU A 9 -9.87 1.50 -7.31
C LEU A 9 -8.59 1.45 -8.16
N MET A 10 -7.66 2.37 -7.96
CA MET A 10 -6.39 2.39 -8.69
C MET A 10 -5.38 1.36 -8.18
N THR A 11 -5.38 1.04 -6.89
CA THR A 11 -4.45 0.08 -6.30
C THR A 11 -4.91 -1.36 -6.39
N LEU A 12 -6.23 -1.59 -6.46
CA LEU A 12 -6.82 -2.92 -6.49
C LEU A 12 -6.22 -3.83 -7.58
N PRO A 13 -6.04 -3.39 -8.85
CA PRO A 13 -5.45 -4.25 -9.88
C PRO A 13 -4.02 -4.67 -9.54
N THR A 14 -3.24 -3.76 -8.97
CA THR A 14 -1.86 -4.03 -8.54
C THR A 14 -1.82 -5.09 -7.44
N ILE A 15 -2.70 -4.96 -6.44
CA ILE A 15 -2.83 -5.93 -5.34
C ILE A 15 -3.29 -7.30 -5.88
N ILE A 16 -4.24 -7.33 -6.81
CA ILE A 16 -4.73 -8.58 -7.44
C ILE A 16 -3.60 -9.29 -8.18
N ILE A 17 -2.84 -8.58 -9.00
CA ILE A 17 -1.73 -9.15 -9.78
C ILE A 17 -0.66 -9.73 -8.85
N ALA A 18 -0.27 -8.98 -7.82
CA ALA A 18 0.73 -9.44 -6.87
C ALA A 18 0.25 -10.65 -6.06
N THR A 19 -1.03 -10.65 -5.66
CA THR A 19 -1.66 -11.77 -4.95
C THR A 19 -1.68 -13.03 -5.82
N ARG A 20 -2.07 -12.89 -7.10
CA ARG A 20 -2.08 -14.00 -8.05
C ARG A 20 -0.70 -14.56 -8.31
N ALA A 21 0.32 -13.70 -8.44
CA ALA A 21 1.71 -14.12 -8.58
C ALA A 21 2.19 -14.90 -7.35
N ALA A 22 1.88 -14.43 -6.14
CA ALA A 22 2.23 -15.12 -4.90
C ALA A 22 1.57 -16.50 -4.76
N LEU A 23 0.29 -16.62 -5.12
CA LEU A 23 -0.44 -17.90 -5.10
C LEU A 23 0.06 -18.88 -6.19
N ALA A 24 0.48 -18.37 -7.34
CA ALA A 24 1.02 -19.16 -8.44
C ALA A 24 2.45 -19.67 -8.15
N ALA A 25 3.22 -18.95 -7.31
CA ALA A 25 4.55 -19.36 -6.90
C ALA A 25 4.54 -20.61 -5.97
N VAL A 26 3.41 -20.94 -5.35
CA VAL A 26 3.28 -22.14 -4.50
C VAL A 26 3.33 -23.40 -5.39
N PRO A 27 4.29 -24.32 -5.18
CA PRO A 27 4.43 -25.52 -6.00
C PRO A 27 3.13 -26.36 -6.05
N PRO A 28 2.74 -26.88 -7.23
CA PRO A 28 1.56 -27.75 -7.36
C PRO A 28 1.63 -29.01 -6.49
N SER A 29 2.85 -29.49 -6.19
CA SER A 29 3.09 -30.65 -5.32
C SER A 29 2.52 -30.50 -3.92
N ILE A 30 2.50 -29.29 -3.36
CA ILE A 30 1.91 -29.02 -2.03
C ILE A 30 0.38 -29.21 -2.09
N ARG A 31 -0.22 -28.82 -3.21
CA ARG A 31 -1.66 -28.96 -3.42
C ARG A 31 -2.05 -30.44 -3.54
N SER A 32 -1.31 -31.20 -4.34
CA SER A 32 -1.56 -32.64 -4.49
C SER A 32 -1.24 -33.42 -3.22
N ALA A 33 -0.20 -33.07 -2.47
CA ALA A 33 0.10 -33.69 -1.19
C ALA A 33 -1.00 -33.45 -0.14
N ALA A 34 -1.50 -32.22 -0.01
CA ALA A 34 -2.58 -31.91 0.91
C ALA A 34 -3.87 -32.69 0.58
N LEU A 35 -4.25 -32.73 -0.69
CA LEU A 35 -5.41 -33.52 -1.15
C LEU A 35 -5.19 -35.02 -0.97
N GLY A 36 -3.97 -35.52 -1.22
CA GLY A 36 -3.60 -36.93 -1.05
C GLY A 36 -3.62 -37.41 0.41
N LEU A 37 -3.43 -36.50 1.37
CA LEU A 37 -3.56 -36.76 2.80
C LEU A 37 -5.01 -36.63 3.31
N GLY A 38 -5.98 -36.41 2.41
CA GLY A 38 -7.40 -36.30 2.76
C GLY A 38 -7.83 -34.89 3.20
N ALA A 39 -7.02 -33.85 3.01
CA ALA A 39 -7.45 -32.48 3.30
C ALA A 39 -8.53 -32.03 2.31
N SER A 40 -9.55 -31.32 2.80
CA SER A 40 -10.53 -30.66 1.95
C SER A 40 -9.89 -29.51 1.16
N LYS A 41 -10.50 -29.10 0.04
CA LYS A 41 -10.04 -27.95 -0.76
C LYS A 41 -9.90 -26.68 0.08
N MET A 42 -10.82 -26.46 1.03
CA MET A 42 -10.77 -25.31 1.94
C MET A 42 -9.59 -25.41 2.92
N GLN A 43 -9.36 -26.58 3.53
CA GLN A 43 -8.21 -26.79 4.42
C GLN A 43 -6.88 -26.65 3.68
N MET A 44 -6.77 -27.19 2.46
CA MET A 44 -5.59 -26.99 1.61
C MET A 44 -5.32 -25.49 1.37
N VAL A 45 -6.35 -24.70 1.05
CA VAL A 45 -6.16 -23.26 0.80
C VAL A 45 -5.75 -22.54 2.08
N PHE A 46 -6.51 -22.66 3.17
CA PHE A 46 -6.28 -21.85 4.37
C PHE A 46 -5.08 -22.30 5.22
N GLN A 47 -4.76 -23.60 5.24
CA GLN A 47 -3.70 -24.13 6.10
C GLN A 47 -2.38 -24.34 5.36
N HIS A 48 -2.41 -24.55 4.04
CA HIS A 48 -1.21 -24.79 3.25
C HIS A 48 -0.94 -23.64 2.29
N ILE A 49 -1.81 -23.36 1.32
CA ILE A 49 -1.48 -22.41 0.24
C ILE A 49 -1.40 -20.96 0.75
N LEU A 50 -2.35 -20.51 1.55
CA LEU A 50 -2.45 -19.12 1.99
C LEU A 50 -1.29 -18.72 2.91
N PRO A 51 -0.89 -19.50 3.94
CA PRO A 51 0.29 -19.17 4.75
C PRO A 51 1.58 -19.12 3.94
N LEU A 52 1.66 -19.90 2.87
CA LEU A 52 2.81 -19.94 1.96
C LEU A 52 2.90 -18.75 1.03
N ALA A 53 1.76 -18.33 0.49
CA ALA A 53 1.67 -17.16 -0.36
C ALA A 53 1.67 -15.84 0.43
N ALA A 54 1.31 -15.87 1.73
CA ALA A 54 1.18 -14.69 2.60
C ALA A 54 2.36 -13.70 2.52
N PRO A 55 3.64 -14.10 2.65
CA PRO A 55 4.77 -13.19 2.45
C PRO A 55 4.73 -12.43 1.12
N GLY A 56 4.41 -13.13 0.02
CA GLY A 56 4.33 -12.53 -1.31
C GLY A 56 3.15 -11.57 -1.43
N ILE A 57 1.98 -11.96 -0.91
CA ILE A 57 0.78 -11.12 -0.88
C ILE A 57 1.02 -9.84 -0.07
N LEU A 58 1.60 -9.96 1.12
CA LEU A 58 1.93 -8.84 2.00
C LEU A 58 2.90 -7.88 1.31
N THR A 59 3.97 -8.40 0.71
CA THR A 59 4.95 -7.57 -0.02
C THR A 59 4.29 -6.82 -1.17
N GLY A 60 3.51 -7.52 -2.00
CA GLY A 60 2.78 -6.92 -3.11
C GLY A 60 1.78 -5.85 -2.69
N THR A 61 1.07 -6.10 -1.59
CA THR A 61 0.12 -5.14 -1.02
C THR A 61 0.83 -3.90 -0.52
N ILE A 62 1.95 -4.03 0.20
CA ILE A 62 2.72 -2.89 0.69
C ILE A 62 3.28 -2.06 -0.47
N ILE A 63 3.84 -2.68 -1.50
CA ILE A 63 4.33 -1.96 -2.68
C ILE A 63 3.18 -1.24 -3.41
N GLY A 64 2.03 -1.89 -3.54
CA GLY A 64 0.83 -1.28 -4.11
C GLY A 64 0.37 -0.03 -3.34
N LEU A 65 0.35 -0.10 -2.01
CA LEU A 65 0.01 1.02 -1.15
C LEU A 65 1.06 2.14 -1.22
N ALA A 66 2.35 1.80 -1.19
CA ALA A 66 3.43 2.77 -1.33
C ALA A 66 3.34 3.53 -2.67
N ARG A 67 3.00 2.84 -3.76
CA ARG A 67 2.74 3.48 -5.05
C ARG A 67 1.53 4.40 -4.98
N ALA A 68 0.41 3.94 -4.41
CA ALA A 68 -0.81 4.74 -4.25
C ALA A 68 -0.56 6.08 -3.54
N LEU A 69 0.23 6.03 -2.47
CA LEU A 69 0.58 7.19 -1.66
C LEU A 69 1.47 8.17 -2.43
N GLY A 70 2.21 7.70 -3.43
CA GLY A 70 2.98 8.55 -4.34
C GLY A 70 2.16 9.11 -5.51
N GLU A 71 0.94 8.61 -5.77
CA GLU A 71 0.12 9.11 -6.87
C GLU A 71 -0.70 10.34 -6.45
N THR A 72 -0.24 11.51 -6.90
CA THR A 72 -0.84 12.81 -6.57
C THR A 72 -1.88 13.27 -7.60
N ALA A 73 -1.67 12.90 -8.88
CA ALA A 73 -2.48 13.35 -10.00
C ALA A 73 -3.98 12.96 -9.90
N PRO A 74 -4.36 11.72 -9.51
CA PRO A 74 -5.77 11.35 -9.41
C PRO A 74 -6.51 12.16 -8.33
N LEU A 75 -5.82 12.48 -7.23
CA LEU A 75 -6.37 13.25 -6.12
C LEU A 75 -6.60 14.72 -6.49
N LEU A 76 -5.68 15.29 -7.28
CA LEU A 76 -5.85 16.65 -7.82
C LEU A 76 -7.02 16.71 -8.82
N LEU A 77 -7.15 15.71 -9.69
CA LEU A 77 -8.20 15.65 -10.72
C LEU A 77 -9.63 15.55 -10.13
N ILE A 78 -9.80 14.85 -9.01
CA ILE A 78 -11.10 14.74 -8.33
C ILE A 78 -11.42 15.95 -7.45
N GLY A 79 -10.64 17.03 -7.56
CA GLY A 79 -10.91 18.27 -6.85
C GLY A 79 -10.64 18.18 -5.35
N MET A 80 -9.73 17.29 -4.90
CA MET A 80 -9.26 17.27 -3.52
C MET A 80 -8.27 18.44 -3.26
N VAL A 81 -8.64 19.63 -3.73
CA VAL A 81 -7.96 20.93 -3.58
C VAL A 81 -8.66 21.73 -2.47
N ALA A 82 -9.22 21.05 -1.48
CA ALA A 82 -9.66 21.72 -0.27
C ALA A 82 -8.40 22.01 0.54
N PHE A 83 -7.99 23.27 0.58
CA PHE A 83 -6.97 23.76 1.50
C PHE A 83 -7.57 23.65 2.91
N VAL A 84 -7.46 22.46 3.53
CA VAL A 84 -7.89 22.26 4.91
C VAL A 84 -6.74 22.76 5.79
N ALA A 85 -6.85 24.01 6.23
CA ALA A 85 -5.87 24.65 7.10
C ALA A 85 -5.91 24.13 8.55
N ASP A 86 -7.05 23.58 8.97
CA ASP A 86 -7.29 23.13 10.33
C ASP A 86 -7.05 21.61 10.50
N PRO A 87 -6.37 21.17 11.56
CA PRO A 87 -6.20 19.75 11.84
C PRO A 87 -7.58 19.09 12.05
N PRO A 88 -7.85 17.93 11.43
CA PRO A 88 -9.11 17.23 11.62
C PRO A 88 -9.26 16.83 13.09
N THR A 89 -10.39 17.20 13.68
CA THR A 89 -10.73 16.88 15.07
C THR A 89 -11.43 15.52 15.18
N THR A 90 -12.08 15.08 14.09
CA THR A 90 -12.72 13.79 13.98
C THR A 90 -12.17 12.98 12.78
N PRO A 91 -12.22 11.64 12.80
CA PRO A 91 -11.80 10.80 11.68
C PRO A 91 -12.60 11.00 10.38
N PHE A 92 -13.73 11.71 10.44
CA PHE A 92 -14.60 11.98 9.31
C PHE A 92 -14.45 13.41 8.77
N ASP A 93 -13.65 14.24 9.43
CA ASP A 93 -13.41 15.61 8.99
C ASP A 93 -12.67 15.60 7.63
N PRO A 94 -12.88 16.65 6.81
CA PRO A 94 -12.11 16.82 5.58
C PRO A 94 -10.62 16.82 5.89
N ALA A 95 -9.85 15.99 5.18
CA ALA A 95 -8.40 15.93 5.32
C ALA A 95 -7.75 15.87 3.94
N THR A 96 -6.65 16.60 3.78
CA THR A 96 -5.89 16.65 2.54
C THR A 96 -4.74 15.64 2.61
N ALA A 97 -4.49 14.95 1.49
CA ALA A 97 -3.37 14.02 1.42
C ALA A 97 -2.05 14.81 1.42
N LEU A 98 -1.07 14.35 2.20
CA LEU A 98 0.26 14.96 2.28
C LEU A 98 0.89 15.31 0.92
N PRO A 99 0.81 14.46 -0.13
CA PRO A 99 1.38 14.81 -1.44
C PRO A 99 0.65 15.97 -2.13
N VAL A 100 -0.66 16.10 -1.93
CA VAL A 100 -1.44 17.24 -2.44
C VAL A 100 -1.05 18.51 -1.69
N GLN A 101 -0.81 18.41 -0.38
CA GLN A 101 -0.33 19.54 0.42
C GLN A 101 1.06 20.03 -0.05
N ILE A 102 1.98 19.10 -0.33
CA ILE A 102 3.30 19.43 -0.89
C ILE A 102 3.15 20.13 -2.24
N TYR A 103 2.26 19.63 -3.11
CA TYR A 103 2.01 20.25 -4.42
C TYR A 103 1.45 21.68 -4.29
N MET A 104 0.51 21.91 -3.37
CA MET A 104 -0.03 23.26 -3.13
C MET A 104 1.05 24.22 -2.62
N TRP A 105 1.84 23.81 -1.63
CA TRP A 105 2.96 24.64 -1.14
C TRP A 105 4.06 24.86 -2.17
N ALA A 106 4.25 23.92 -3.10
CA ALA A 106 5.20 24.07 -4.22
C ALA A 106 4.79 25.14 -5.23
N ASN A 107 3.50 25.47 -5.30
CA ASN A 107 2.99 26.48 -6.21
C ASN A 107 2.89 27.88 -5.57
N GLU A 108 3.21 28.01 -4.27
CA GLU A 108 3.21 29.30 -3.55
C GLU A 108 4.61 29.93 -3.54
N ALA A 109 4.70 31.23 -3.85
CA ALA A 109 5.96 31.95 -4.05
C ALA A 109 6.61 32.47 -2.76
N GLU A 110 5.98 32.29 -1.59
CA GLU A 110 6.48 32.81 -0.31
C GLU A 110 7.57 31.90 0.29
N ARG A 111 8.67 32.50 0.76
CA ARG A 111 9.80 31.77 1.36
C ARG A 111 9.40 30.91 2.56
N ALA A 112 8.38 31.31 3.32
CA ALA A 112 7.87 30.56 4.47
C ALA A 112 7.26 29.19 4.07
N PHE A 113 6.77 29.05 2.84
CA PHE A 113 6.21 27.78 2.35
C PHE A 113 7.28 26.82 1.85
N VAL A 114 8.45 27.33 1.42
CA VAL A 114 9.58 26.49 1.00
C VAL A 114 10.11 25.65 2.17
N GLU A 115 10.24 26.26 3.36
CA GLU A 115 10.68 25.54 4.57
C GLU A 115 9.67 24.45 4.97
N ARG A 116 8.37 24.77 4.99
CA ARG A 116 7.29 23.81 5.31
C ARG A 116 7.20 22.67 4.31
N MET A 117 7.32 22.97 3.01
CA MET A 117 7.33 22.00 1.93
C MET A 117 8.51 21.03 2.05
N SER A 118 9.72 21.55 2.27
CA SER A 118 10.92 20.72 2.43
C SER A 118 10.78 19.76 3.62
N GLY A 119 10.24 20.23 4.75
CA GLY A 119 9.93 19.39 5.90
C GLY A 119 8.93 18.28 5.59
N ALA A 120 7.84 18.61 4.90
CA ALA A 120 6.84 17.61 4.52
C ALA A 120 7.35 16.57 3.51
N ILE A 121 8.21 16.97 2.56
CA ILE A 121 8.88 16.05 1.64
C ILE A 121 9.79 15.09 2.42
N ILE A 122 10.59 15.60 3.37
CA ILE A 122 11.46 14.76 4.20
C ILE A 122 10.63 13.76 5.01
N ILE A 123 9.54 14.20 5.65
CA ILE A 123 8.64 13.32 6.41
C ILE A 123 8.05 12.23 5.51
N LEU A 124 7.57 12.61 4.31
CA LEU A 124 7.02 11.67 3.34
C LEU A 124 8.07 10.64 2.90
N LEU A 125 9.30 11.07 2.63
CA LEU A 125 10.41 10.20 2.25
C LEU A 125 10.80 9.25 3.38
N VAL A 126 10.91 9.73 4.61
CA VAL A 126 11.21 8.90 5.79
C VAL A 126 10.11 7.86 6.00
N PHE A 127 8.84 8.26 5.87
CA PHE A 127 7.70 7.36 5.97
C PHE A 127 7.72 6.27 4.88
N LEU A 128 7.93 6.67 3.61
CA LEU A 128 8.05 5.73 2.49
C LEU A 128 9.23 4.77 2.69
N MET A 129 10.38 5.27 3.15
CA MET A 129 11.56 4.46 3.41
C MET A 129 11.30 3.45 4.54
N ALA A 130 10.70 3.88 5.65
CA ALA A 130 10.33 3.00 6.76
C ALA A 130 9.34 1.91 6.31
N MET A 131 8.33 2.27 5.52
CA MET A 131 7.35 1.31 4.98
C MET A 131 8.03 0.27 4.06
N ASN A 132 8.88 0.71 3.15
CA ASN A 132 9.59 -0.17 2.22
C ASN A 132 10.57 -1.10 2.95
N ILE A 133 11.32 -0.59 3.93
CA ILE A 133 12.21 -1.41 4.76
C ILE A 133 11.40 -2.45 5.53
N THR A 134 10.27 -2.06 6.12
CA THR A 134 9.37 -2.98 6.82
C THR A 134 8.89 -4.09 5.89
N ALA A 135 8.52 -3.77 4.64
CA ALA A 135 8.14 -4.76 3.64
C ALA A 135 9.25 -5.78 3.37
N ILE A 136 10.49 -5.31 3.19
CA ILE A 136 11.65 -6.17 2.94
C ILE A 136 11.95 -7.06 4.14
N VAL A 137 11.93 -6.50 5.36
CA VAL A 137 12.17 -7.27 6.59
C VAL A 137 11.10 -8.34 6.80
N LEU A 138 9.83 -7.97 6.59
CA LEU A 138 8.71 -8.90 6.73
C LEU A 138 8.83 -10.03 5.71
N ARG A 139 9.14 -9.71 4.45
CA ARG A 139 9.40 -10.71 3.40
C ARG A 139 10.50 -11.68 3.81
N ARG A 140 11.65 -11.18 4.26
CA ARG A 140 12.78 -12.02 4.70
C ARG A 140 12.44 -12.92 5.87
N ARG A 141 11.60 -12.45 6.80
CA ARG A 141 11.17 -13.25 7.96
C ARG A 141 10.24 -14.40 7.56
N PHE A 142 9.39 -14.18 6.56
CA PHE A 142 8.40 -15.14 6.10
C PHE A 142 8.86 -16.00 4.91
N GLU A 143 9.97 -15.66 4.24
CA GLU A 143 10.71 -16.56 3.35
C GLU A 143 11.29 -17.73 4.15
N ARG A 144 10.43 -18.68 4.53
CA ARG A 144 10.87 -20.02 4.90
C ARG A 144 11.45 -20.63 3.63
N ARG A 145 12.75 -20.92 3.66
CA ARG A 145 13.43 -21.68 2.62
C ARG A 145 12.77 -23.05 2.55
N TRP A 146 12.23 -23.36 1.37
CA TRP A 146 11.73 -24.69 1.00
C TRP A 146 12.92 -25.53 0.56
#